data_AF-A0A017HB93-F1
#
_entry.id   AF-A0A017HB93-F1
#
_cell.length_a   1.000
_cell.length_b   1.000
_cell.length_c   1.000
_cell.angle_alpha   90.00
_cell.angle_beta   90.00
_cell.angle_gamma   90.00
#
_symmetry.space_group_name_H-M   'P 1'
#
loop_
_entity.id
_entity.type
_entity.pdbx_description
1 polymer ?
#
loop_
_entity_poly.entity_id
_entity_poly.type
_entity_poly.pdbx_seq_one_letter_code
_entity_poly.pdbx_strand_id
1 'polypeptide(L)' 'MLTRSRQWTSIRAWGLRIAKRSSLKKAKIAVARKLAVVMHRMWRDDAPFHWGAAA' A
#
# COMPACT_ATOMS: atom_id res chain seq x y z
N MET A 1 -10.63 -16.47 -4.67
CA MET A 1 -10.41 -15.67 -5.90
C MET A 1 -9.61 -14.43 -5.52
N LEU A 2 -8.36 -14.26 -5.98
CA LEU A 2 -7.53 -13.09 -5.65
C LEU A 2 -7.74 -12.00 -6.71
N THR A 3 -8.61 -11.04 -6.44
CA THR A 3 -8.89 -9.92 -7.34
C THR A 3 -7.87 -8.81 -7.18
N ARG A 4 -7.27 -8.38 -8.29
CA ARG A 4 -6.40 -7.20 -8.31
C ARG A 4 -7.24 -5.94 -8.06
N SER A 5 -7.06 -5.29 -6.91
CA SER A 5 -7.68 -3.99 -6.66
C SER A 5 -7.10 -2.93 -7.61
N ARG A 6 -8.00 -2.25 -8.35
CA ARG A 6 -7.65 -1.11 -9.22
C ARG A 6 -7.72 0.23 -8.50
N GLN A 7 -8.14 0.24 -7.23
CA GLN A 7 -8.34 1.45 -6.45
C GLN A 7 -7.05 2.26 -6.30
N TRP A 8 -7.20 3.59 -6.24
CA TRP A 8 -6.09 4.48 -5.93
C TRP A 8 -5.96 4.62 -4.41
N THR A 9 -4.77 4.35 -3.88
CA THR A 9 -4.53 4.37 -2.44
C THR A 9 -3.30 5.21 -2.13
N SER A 10 -3.25 5.77 -0.93
CA SER A 10 -2.07 6.51 -0.45
C SER A 10 -0.77 5.68 -0.54
N ILE A 11 -0.86 4.37 -0.26
CA ILE A 11 0.27 3.42 -0.37
C ILE A 11 0.69 3.25 -1.83
N ARG A 12 -0.25 3.19 -2.77
CA ARG A 12 0.03 3.11 -4.21
C ARG A 12 0.74 4.36 -4.70
N ALA A 13 0.25 5.55 -4.34
CA ALA A 13 0.87 6.83 -4.68
C ALA A 13 2.30 6.94 -4.11
N TRP A 14 2.48 6.53 -2.85
CA TRP A 14 3.80 6.46 -2.22
C TRP A 14 4.75 5.48 -2.94
N GLY A 15 4.23 4.31 -3.34
CA GLY A 15 4.97 3.33 -4.14
C GLY A 15 5.44 3.88 -5.48
N LEU A 16 4.58 4.62 -6.20
CA LEU A 16 4.94 5.30 -7.45
C LEU A 16 6.02 6.36 -7.23
N ARG A 17 5.95 7.13 -6.14
CA ARG A 17 6.99 8.12 -5.79
C ARG A 17 8.34 7.44 -5.52
N ILE A 18 8.34 6.25 -4.90
CA ILE A 18 9.56 5.46 -4.71
C ILE A 18 10.10 4.95 -6.05
N ALA A 19 9.22 4.49 -6.94
CA ALA A 19 9.63 4.03 -8.26
C ALA A 19 10.30 5.15 -9.06
N LYS A 20 9.78 6.40 -8.95
CA LYS A 20 10.35 7.59 -9.62
C LYS A 20 11.78 7.92 -9.16
N ARG A 21 12.08 7.77 -7.87
CA ARG A 21 13.41 8.12 -7.31
C ARG A 21 14.41 6.95 -7.26
N SER A 22 13.96 5.73 -7.56
CA SER A 22 14.77 4.52 -7.40
C SER A 22 14.42 3.50 -8.47
N SER A 23 14.10 2.25 -8.11
CA SER A 23 13.71 1.20 -9.05
C SER A 23 12.35 0.59 -8.72
N LEU A 24 11.67 0.07 -9.74
CA LEU A 24 10.38 -0.59 -9.59
C LEU A 24 10.46 -1.81 -8.66
N LYS A 25 11.58 -2.56 -8.66
CA LYS A 25 11.82 -3.69 -7.75
C LYS A 25 11.80 -3.22 -6.29
N LYS A 26 12.53 -2.15 -5.97
CA LYS A 26 12.58 -1.57 -4.62
C LYS A 26 11.22 -1.00 -4.20
N ALA A 27 10.50 -0.36 -5.12
CA ALA A 27 9.15 0.14 -4.88
C ALA A 27 8.16 -0.97 -4.51
N LYS A 28 8.15 -2.09 -5.25
CA LYS A 28 7.29 -3.25 -4.95
C LYS A 28 7.55 -3.81 -3.55
N ILE A 29 8.83 -4.02 -3.20
CA ILE A 29 9.20 -4.54 -1.87
C ILE A 29 8.77 -3.58 -0.77
N ALA A 30 9.00 -2.27 -0.95
CA ALA A 30 8.62 -1.26 0.03
C ALA A 30 7.10 -1.20 0.23
N VAL A 31 6.32 -1.26 -0.85
CA VAL A 31 4.85 -1.30 -0.80
C VAL A 31 4.37 -2.55 -0.08
N ALA A 32 4.92 -3.73 -0.40
CA ALA A 32 4.55 -4.99 0.27
C ALA A 32 4.82 -4.95 1.78
N ARG A 33 5.99 -4.44 2.19
CA ARG A 33 6.32 -4.28 3.62
C ARG A 33 5.34 -3.35 4.33
N LYS A 34 4.99 -2.21 3.71
CA LYS A 34 4.03 -1.27 4.31
C LYS A 34 2.64 -1.88 4.40
N LEU A 35 2.19 -2.61 3.37
CA LEU A 35 0.92 -3.33 3.38
C LEU A 35 0.87 -4.37 4.50
N ALA A 36 1.92 -5.20 4.67
CA ALA A 36 1.99 -6.20 5.72
C ALA A 36 1.82 -5.58 7.12
N VAL A 37 2.49 -4.46 7.39
CA VAL A 37 2.36 -3.76 8.69
C VAL A 37 0.96 -3.18 8.90
N VAL A 38 0.37 -2.58 7.87
CA VAL A 38 -1.00 -2.01 7.97
C VAL A 38 -2.03 -3.12 8.19
N MET A 39 -1.96 -4.20 7.42
CA MET A 39 -2.87 -5.34 7.56
C MET A 39 -2.73 -6.00 8.93
N HIS A 40 -1.49 -6.14 9.42
CA HIS A 40 -1.26 -6.68 10.76
C HIS A 40 -1.83 -5.77 11.86
N ARG A 41 -1.70 -4.45 11.74
CA ARG A 41 -2.35 -3.51 12.68
C ARG A 41 -3.86 -3.58 12.63
N MET A 42 -4.44 -3.54 11.45
CA MET A 42 -5.89 -3.68 11.26
C MET A 42 -6.44 -4.93 11.93
N TRP A 43 -5.73 -6.06 11.80
CA TRP A 43 -6.13 -7.31 12.43
C TRP A 43 -6.05 -7.24 13.97
N ARG A 44 -5.07 -6.53 14.53
CA ARG A 44 -4.96 -6.37 15.99
C ARG A 44 -5.95 -5.37 16.58
N ASP A 45 -6.33 -4.35 15.80
CA ASP A 45 -7.13 -3.22 16.25
C ASP A 45 -8.61 -3.32 15.79
N ASP A 46 -9.00 -4.42 15.12
CA ASP A 46 -10.30 -4.61 14.45
C ASP A 46 -10.74 -3.41 13.57
N ALA A 47 -9.76 -2.70 13.01
CA ALA A 47 -9.97 -1.47 12.26
C ALA A 47 -10.03 -1.73 10.75
N PRO A 48 -10.93 -1.07 10.00
CA PRO A 48 -11.00 -1.20 8.55
C PRO A 48 -9.82 -0.54 7.83
N PHE A 49 -9.55 -0.94 6.58
CA PHE A 49 -8.47 -0.36 5.79
C PHE A 49 -8.79 1.09 5.43
N HIS A 50 -7.96 2.02 5.90
CA HIS A 50 -8.06 3.42 5.53
C HIS A 50 -7.41 3.67 4.18
N TRP A 51 -8.24 3.92 3.16
CA TRP A 51 -7.78 4.13 1.78
C TRP A 51 -6.86 5.36 1.62
N GLY A 52 -6.96 6.32 2.55
CA GLY A 52 -6.24 7.60 2.53
C GLY A 52 -6.83 8.52 1.45
N ALA A 53 -7.11 9.76 1.84
CA ALA A 53 -7.90 10.73 1.10
C ALA A 53 -7.58 10.77 -0.42
N ALA A 54 -8.63 10.61 -1.23
CA ALA A 54 -8.72 11.38 -2.46
C ALA A 54 -8.67 12.86 -2.03
N ALA A 55 -7.74 13.62 -2.60
CA ALA A 55 -7.77 15.08 -2.43
C ALA A 55 -9.16 15.62 -2.79
#